data_AF-A0A7Y8CHY6-F1
#
_entry.id   AF-A0A7Y8CHY6-F1
#
_cell.length_a   1.000
_cell.length_b   1.000
_cell.length_c   1.000
_cell.angle_alpha   90.00
_cell.angle_beta   90.00
_cell.angle_gamma   90.00
#
_symmetry.space_group_name_H-M   'P 1'
#
loop_
_entity.id
_entity.type
_entity.pdbx_description
1 polymer ?
#
loop_
_entity_poly.entity_id
_entity_poly.type
_entity_poly.pdbx_seq_one_letter_code
_entity_poly.pdbx_strand_id
1 'polypeptide(L)'
;AEIALTRAALKWNHGPFEIPADIYAEWDAREAGRAVEAEWDQRFAAYSAAFPSEANELVRRLSGELPADFSEKASAYIAEVAAKGETIASRKASQNTLNAFGPLLPEFLGGSADLAGSNLTLWKGCKGVSAEDASGNYMYYGVREFGMTAIMNGVTLHGGLLPYGATFLMFMEYARNAVRMSALMKKRVIHVY
;
A
#
# COMPACT_ATOMS: atom_id res chain seq x y z
N ALA A 1 30.65 26.78 -18.77
CA ALA A 1 31.19 27.83 -17.89
C ALA A 1 30.89 27.50 -16.42
N GLU A 2 29.62 27.40 -16.03
CA GLU A 2 29.23 27.20 -14.62
C GLU A 2 29.82 25.95 -13.94
N ILE A 3 29.71 24.75 -14.55
CA ILE A 3 30.23 23.49 -13.96
C ILE A 3 31.73 23.59 -13.63
N ALA A 4 32.53 24.26 -14.46
CA ALA A 4 33.95 24.43 -14.22
C ALA A 4 34.23 25.35 -13.00
N LEU A 5 33.44 26.41 -12.84
CA LEU A 5 33.53 27.31 -11.68
C LEU A 5 33.11 26.60 -10.40
N THR A 6 32.01 25.81 -10.43
CA THR A 6 31.57 25.01 -9.28
C THR A 6 32.64 24.00 -8.86
N ARG A 7 33.26 23.29 -9.81
CA ARG A 7 34.35 22.34 -9.52
C ARG A 7 35.55 23.02 -8.88
N ALA A 8 35.97 24.16 -9.41
CA ALA A 8 37.07 24.94 -8.84
C ALA A 8 36.76 25.41 -7.40
N ALA A 9 35.54 25.90 -7.15
CA ALA A 9 35.11 26.34 -5.82
C ALA A 9 35.04 25.20 -4.79
N LEU A 10 34.54 24.02 -5.21
CA LEU A 10 34.48 22.80 -4.39
C LEU A 10 35.81 22.05 -4.30
N LYS A 11 36.83 22.49 -5.06
CA LYS A 11 38.10 21.78 -5.24
C LYS A 11 37.90 20.34 -5.74
N TRP A 12 36.85 20.13 -6.53
CA TRP A 12 36.55 18.84 -7.14
C TRP A 12 37.32 18.70 -8.46
N ASN A 13 38.47 18.01 -8.39
CA ASN A 13 39.42 17.90 -9.50
C ASN A 13 39.17 16.68 -10.41
N HIS A 14 38.17 15.85 -10.09
CA HIS A 14 37.86 14.64 -10.85
C HIS A 14 37.01 14.96 -12.08
N GLY A 15 37.19 14.15 -13.14
CA GLY A 15 36.45 14.25 -14.38
C GLY A 15 34.94 13.99 -14.25
N PRO A 16 34.15 14.25 -15.31
CA PRO A 16 32.75 13.84 -15.35
C PRO A 16 32.60 12.33 -15.11
N PHE A 17 31.75 11.98 -14.13
CA PHE A 17 31.48 10.60 -13.73
C PHE A 17 32.69 9.81 -13.19
N GLU A 18 33.78 10.50 -12.86
CA GLU A 18 34.92 9.92 -12.14
C GLU A 18 34.66 10.01 -10.63
N ILE A 19 34.49 8.86 -9.98
CA ILE A 19 34.37 8.74 -8.53
C ILE A 19 35.67 8.15 -7.98
N PRO A 20 36.40 8.88 -7.13
CA PRO A 20 37.59 8.38 -6.45
C PRO A 20 37.34 7.11 -5.63
N ALA A 21 38.36 6.25 -5.54
CA ALA A 21 38.23 4.96 -4.87
C ALA A 21 38.00 5.09 -3.35
N ASP A 22 38.59 6.09 -2.70
CA ASP A 22 38.37 6.43 -1.29
C ASP A 22 36.92 6.88 -1.04
N ILE A 23 36.38 7.76 -1.88
CA ILE A 23 34.97 8.18 -1.79
C ILE A 23 34.04 6.97 -2.00
N TYR A 24 34.32 6.12 -3.00
CA TYR A 24 33.51 4.91 -3.20
C TYR A 24 33.58 4.00 -1.98
N ALA A 25 34.76 3.79 -1.39
CA ALA A 25 34.96 2.95 -0.22
C ALA A 25 34.21 3.48 1.02
N GLU A 26 34.16 4.80 1.23
CA GLU A 26 33.39 5.41 2.31
C GLU A 26 31.86 5.26 2.13
N TRP A 27 31.38 5.23 0.89
CA TRP A 27 29.96 5.07 0.55
C TRP A 27 29.53 3.61 0.35
N ASP A 28 30.47 2.66 0.31
CA ASP A 28 30.17 1.26 0.07
C ASP A 28 29.42 0.62 1.24
N ALA A 29 28.09 0.57 1.11
CA ALA A 29 27.21 -0.02 2.10
C ALA A 29 26.96 -1.53 1.88
N ARG A 30 27.66 -2.20 0.95
CA ARG A 30 27.37 -3.60 0.62
C ARG A 30 27.61 -4.55 1.80
N GLU A 31 28.70 -4.39 2.53
CA GLU A 31 29.00 -5.24 3.70
C GLU A 31 28.07 -4.91 4.87
N ALA A 32 27.87 -3.64 5.17
CA ALA A 32 26.96 -3.19 6.23
C ALA A 32 25.51 -3.62 5.95
N GLY A 33 25.03 -3.47 4.71
CA GLY A 33 23.71 -3.89 4.27
C GLY A 33 23.53 -5.41 4.37
N ARG A 34 24.51 -6.19 3.91
CA ARG A 34 24.50 -7.65 4.06
C ARG A 34 24.43 -8.08 5.52
N ALA A 35 25.15 -7.40 6.41
CA ALA A 35 25.15 -7.72 7.83
C ALA A 35 23.77 -7.45 8.48
N VAL A 36 23.16 -6.29 8.19
CA VAL A 36 21.83 -5.93 8.72
C VAL A 36 20.73 -6.85 8.15
N GLU A 37 20.80 -7.19 6.86
CA GLU A 37 19.86 -8.12 6.22
C GLU A 37 20.01 -9.54 6.79
N ALA A 38 21.24 -10.03 6.98
CA ALA A 38 21.48 -11.33 7.60
C ALA A 38 20.97 -11.41 9.05
N GLU A 39 21.06 -10.33 9.82
CA GLU A 39 20.45 -10.26 11.15
C GLU A 39 18.92 -10.34 11.06
N TRP A 40 18.32 -9.61 10.11
CA TRP A 40 16.88 -9.67 9.87
C TRP A 40 16.42 -11.08 9.47
N ASP A 41 17.16 -11.76 8.58
CA ASP A 41 16.86 -13.14 8.16
C ASP A 41 16.87 -14.12 9.33
N GLN A 42 17.84 -14.00 10.25
CA GLN A 42 17.88 -14.82 11.46
C GLN A 42 16.67 -14.58 12.35
N ARG A 43 16.28 -13.31 12.53
CA ARG A 43 15.09 -12.93 13.30
C ARG A 43 13.81 -13.43 12.64
N PHE A 44 13.72 -13.34 11.32
CA PHE A 44 12.57 -13.81 10.55
C PHE A 44 12.47 -15.35 10.56
N ALA A 45 13.59 -16.07 10.53
CA ALA A 45 13.62 -17.52 10.68
C ALA A 45 13.12 -17.95 12.07
N ALA A 46 13.56 -17.27 13.14
CA ALA A 46 13.06 -17.52 14.49
C ALA A 46 11.56 -17.21 14.62
N TYR A 47 11.10 -16.10 14.03
CA TYR A 47 9.68 -15.76 13.95
C TYR A 47 8.88 -16.82 13.20
N SER A 48 9.36 -17.30 12.06
CA SER A 48 8.69 -18.32 11.25
C SER A 48 8.57 -19.67 11.97
N ALA A 49 9.58 -20.03 12.76
CA ALA A 49 9.52 -21.24 13.58
C ALA A 49 8.50 -21.13 14.73
N ALA A 50 8.35 -19.94 15.32
CA ALA A 50 7.42 -19.68 16.42
C ALA A 50 5.97 -19.43 15.94
N PHE A 51 5.80 -18.81 14.77
CA PHE A 51 4.52 -18.33 14.22
C PHE A 51 4.40 -18.70 12.73
N PRO A 52 4.32 -20.01 12.40
CA PRO A 52 4.39 -20.46 11.01
C PRO A 52 3.22 -19.96 10.16
N SER A 53 2.02 -19.82 10.73
CA SER A 53 0.86 -19.32 9.99
C SER A 53 1.01 -17.84 9.64
N GLU A 54 1.42 -17.03 10.61
CA GLU A 54 1.57 -15.60 10.48
C GLU A 54 2.78 -15.23 9.59
N ALA A 55 3.86 -16.01 9.65
CA ALA A 55 5.00 -15.85 8.76
C ALA A 55 4.64 -16.15 7.31
N ASN A 56 3.92 -17.25 7.04
CA ASN A 56 3.43 -17.55 5.70
C ASN A 56 2.51 -16.45 5.18
N GLU A 57 1.63 -15.93 6.05
CA GLU A 57 0.73 -14.84 5.71
C GLU A 57 1.47 -13.53 5.43
N LEU A 58 2.51 -13.21 6.21
CA LEU A 58 3.37 -12.04 5.95
C LEU A 58 4.08 -12.17 4.60
N VAL A 59 4.68 -13.33 4.31
CA VAL A 59 5.36 -13.60 3.03
C VAL A 59 4.40 -13.46 1.86
N ARG A 60 3.22 -14.08 1.93
CA ARG A 60 2.16 -13.97 0.91
C ARG A 60 1.76 -12.51 0.66
N ARG A 61 1.56 -11.74 1.73
CA ARG A 61 1.17 -10.34 1.62
C ARG A 61 2.28 -9.48 1.03
N LEU A 62 3.54 -9.72 1.39
CA LEU A 62 4.70 -9.02 0.85
C LEU A 62 4.98 -9.38 -0.61
N SER A 63 4.67 -10.62 -1.04
CA SER A 63 4.73 -11.01 -2.47
C SER A 63 3.59 -10.42 -3.30
N GLY A 64 2.55 -9.90 -2.65
CA GLY A 64 1.38 -9.28 -3.30
C GLY A 64 0.37 -10.29 -3.86
N GLU A 65 0.59 -11.58 -3.59
CA GLU A 65 -0.32 -12.67 -3.93
C GLU A 65 -1.59 -12.58 -3.10
N LEU A 66 -2.72 -13.00 -3.67
CA LEU A 66 -4.00 -13.13 -2.94
C LEU A 66 -4.07 -14.53 -2.30
N PRO A 67 -4.96 -14.76 -1.32
CA PRO A 67 -5.22 -16.11 -0.82
C PRO A 67 -5.59 -17.06 -1.98
N ALA A 68 -5.09 -18.30 -1.93
CA ALA A 68 -5.23 -19.24 -3.04
C ALA A 68 -6.69 -19.54 -3.42
N ASP A 69 -7.59 -19.52 -2.44
CA ASP A 69 -9.03 -19.76 -2.60
C ASP A 69 -9.84 -18.48 -2.89
N PHE A 70 -9.20 -17.31 -2.97
CA PHE A 70 -9.89 -16.04 -3.14
C PHE A 70 -10.70 -16.00 -4.44
N SER A 71 -10.13 -16.47 -5.56
CA SER A 71 -10.82 -16.44 -6.85
C SER A 71 -12.09 -17.29 -6.84
N GLU A 72 -12.03 -18.48 -6.24
CA GLU A 72 -13.19 -19.38 -6.12
C GLU A 72 -14.29 -18.73 -5.27
N LYS A 73 -13.92 -18.22 -4.08
CA LYS A 73 -14.85 -17.55 -3.16
C LYS A 73 -15.45 -16.28 -3.78
N ALA A 74 -14.65 -15.50 -4.51
CA ALA A 74 -15.13 -14.32 -5.22
C ALA A 74 -16.13 -14.68 -6.32
N SER A 75 -15.85 -15.72 -7.12
CA SER A 75 -16.79 -16.22 -8.14
C SER A 75 -18.09 -16.74 -7.53
N ALA A 76 -18.02 -17.46 -6.41
CA ALA A 76 -19.20 -17.93 -5.70
C ALA A 76 -20.07 -16.76 -5.18
N TYR A 77 -19.44 -15.73 -4.59
CA TYR A 77 -20.15 -14.53 -4.15
C TYR A 77 -20.80 -13.78 -5.32
N ILE A 78 -20.11 -13.65 -6.46
CA ILE A 78 -20.68 -13.01 -7.66
C ILE A 78 -21.92 -13.78 -8.15
N ALA A 79 -21.88 -15.12 -8.16
CA ALA A 79 -23.01 -15.95 -8.55
C ALA A 79 -24.20 -15.80 -7.59
N GLU A 80 -23.94 -15.71 -6.28
CA GLU A 80 -24.96 -15.42 -5.27
C GLU A 80 -25.63 -14.06 -5.49
N VAL A 81 -24.83 -13.01 -5.73
CA VAL A 81 -25.34 -11.66 -6.03
C VAL A 81 -26.23 -11.67 -7.27
N ALA A 82 -25.80 -12.36 -8.34
CA ALA A 82 -26.58 -12.48 -9.57
C ALA A 82 -27.90 -13.23 -9.33
N ALA A 83 -27.89 -14.30 -8.54
CA ALA A 83 -29.10 -15.07 -8.22
C ALA A 83 -30.09 -14.28 -7.36
N LYS A 84 -29.61 -13.45 -6.42
CA LYS A 84 -30.47 -12.60 -5.59
C LYS A 84 -31.13 -11.46 -6.38
N GLY A 85 -30.43 -10.89 -7.36
CA GLY A 85 -30.99 -9.88 -8.27
C GLY A 85 -31.53 -8.63 -7.56
N GLU A 86 -30.90 -8.19 -6.46
CA GLU A 86 -31.40 -7.07 -5.65
C GLU A 86 -31.30 -5.72 -6.37
N THR A 87 -32.32 -4.88 -6.21
CA THR A 87 -32.31 -3.49 -6.70
C THR A 87 -31.76 -2.56 -5.62
N ILE A 88 -30.44 -2.37 -5.62
CA ILE A 88 -29.73 -1.51 -4.66
C ILE A 88 -28.80 -0.52 -5.37
N ALA A 89 -28.46 0.58 -4.70
CA ALA A 89 -27.45 1.51 -5.21
C ALA A 89 -26.08 0.82 -5.31
N SER A 90 -25.29 1.14 -6.34
CA SER A 90 -23.95 0.56 -6.55
C SER A 90 -23.00 0.80 -5.37
N ARG A 91 -23.09 1.94 -4.68
CA ARG A 91 -22.35 2.19 -3.42
C ARG A 91 -22.70 1.18 -2.32
N LYS A 92 -23.95 0.73 -2.25
CA LYS A 92 -24.39 -0.29 -1.30
C LYS A 92 -23.91 -1.66 -1.74
N ALA A 93 -23.95 -1.96 -3.04
CA ALA A 93 -23.33 -3.18 -3.59
C ALA A 93 -21.81 -3.23 -3.33
N SER A 94 -21.11 -2.09 -3.41
CA SER A 94 -19.71 -1.94 -3.03
C SER A 94 -19.49 -2.29 -1.55
N GLN A 95 -20.30 -1.74 -0.64
CA GLN A 95 -20.24 -2.12 0.78
C GLN A 95 -20.52 -3.61 1.01
N ASN A 96 -21.50 -4.20 0.32
CA ASN A 96 -21.79 -5.62 0.43
C ASN A 96 -20.57 -6.44 -0.03
N THR A 97 -19.89 -6.02 -1.10
CA THR A 97 -18.65 -6.64 -1.58
C THR A 97 -17.52 -6.51 -0.56
N LEU A 98 -17.36 -5.35 0.09
CA LEU A 98 -16.39 -5.17 1.18
C LEU A 98 -16.70 -6.09 2.38
N ASN A 99 -17.99 -6.34 2.69
CA ASN A 99 -18.36 -7.30 3.73
C ASN A 99 -18.05 -8.75 3.34
N ALA A 100 -18.15 -9.10 2.05
CA ALA A 100 -17.79 -10.43 1.56
C ALA A 100 -16.27 -10.64 1.52
N PHE A 101 -15.50 -9.64 1.06
CA PHE A 101 -14.06 -9.77 0.82
C PHE A 101 -13.20 -9.37 2.01
N GLY A 102 -13.67 -8.49 2.90
CA GLY A 102 -12.94 -8.06 4.09
C GLY A 102 -12.43 -9.22 4.96
N PRO A 103 -13.26 -10.23 5.27
CA PRO A 103 -12.81 -11.42 6.02
C PRO A 103 -11.83 -12.32 5.26
N LEU A 104 -11.76 -12.19 3.93
CA LEU A 104 -10.87 -12.99 3.07
C LEU A 104 -9.52 -12.31 2.85
N LEU A 105 -9.46 -10.98 2.95
CA LEU A 105 -8.30 -10.16 2.60
C LEU A 105 -7.78 -9.40 3.83
N PRO A 106 -7.01 -10.07 4.72
CA PRO A 106 -6.39 -9.41 5.87
C PRO A 106 -5.40 -8.31 5.46
N GLU A 107 -4.94 -8.28 4.21
CA GLU A 107 -4.14 -7.20 3.64
C GLU A 107 -4.94 -5.92 3.36
N PHE A 108 -6.28 -5.91 3.45
CA PHE A 108 -7.04 -4.69 3.20
C PHE A 108 -6.70 -3.59 4.22
N LEU A 109 -6.36 -2.41 3.68
CA LEU A 109 -6.31 -1.16 4.42
C LEU A 109 -7.32 -0.18 3.82
N GLY A 110 -8.51 -0.14 4.42
CA GLY A 110 -9.60 0.71 3.97
C GLY A 110 -9.47 2.16 4.39
N GLY A 111 -10.33 3.01 3.84
CA GLY A 111 -10.53 4.34 4.37
C GLY A 111 -11.44 5.21 3.51
N SER A 112 -11.73 6.40 4.01
CA SER A 112 -12.46 7.43 3.28
C SER A 112 -12.04 8.82 3.74
N ALA A 113 -12.10 9.78 2.81
CA ALA A 113 -11.90 11.19 3.09
C ALA A 113 -13.14 11.80 3.77
N ASP A 114 -13.35 11.46 5.05
CA ASP A 114 -14.48 11.91 5.90
C ASP A 114 -15.90 11.55 5.39
N LEU A 115 -15.99 10.68 4.39
CA LEU A 115 -17.26 10.31 3.75
C LEU A 115 -17.62 8.83 3.95
N ALA A 116 -17.10 8.19 5.01
CA ALA A 116 -17.25 6.74 5.23
C ALA A 116 -18.72 6.28 5.22
N GLY A 117 -19.63 7.04 5.84
CA GLY A 117 -21.06 6.75 5.86
C GLY A 117 -21.78 7.02 4.52
N SER A 118 -21.23 7.90 3.69
CA SER A 118 -21.81 8.26 2.38
C SER A 118 -21.34 7.34 1.25
N ASN A 119 -20.04 7.03 1.25
CA ASN A 119 -19.37 6.10 0.34
C ASN A 119 -19.57 4.63 0.73
N LEU A 120 -19.96 4.35 1.97
CA LEU A 120 -20.22 3.02 2.52
C LEU A 120 -18.98 2.11 2.50
N THR A 121 -17.87 2.62 2.98
CA THR A 121 -16.54 1.95 2.94
C THR A 121 -16.18 1.15 4.19
N LEU A 122 -17.01 1.24 5.23
CA LEU A 122 -16.88 0.43 6.44
C LEU A 122 -17.62 -0.90 6.25
N TRP A 123 -16.89 -2.01 6.38
CA TRP A 123 -17.45 -3.36 6.47
C TRP A 123 -17.40 -3.88 7.91
N LYS A 124 -18.13 -4.96 8.18
CA LYS A 124 -18.21 -5.59 9.52
C LYS A 124 -16.88 -6.24 9.89
N GLY A 125 -16.03 -5.49 10.58
CA GLY A 125 -14.67 -5.91 10.95
C GLY A 125 -13.63 -4.81 10.77
N CYS A 126 -14.02 -3.65 10.20
CA CYS A 126 -13.16 -2.48 10.19
C CYS A 126 -12.80 -2.04 11.62
N LYS A 127 -11.51 -1.79 11.84
CA LYS A 127 -10.95 -1.17 13.04
C LYS A 127 -10.10 0.02 12.62
N GLY A 128 -10.34 1.16 13.27
CA GLY A 128 -9.57 2.37 13.03
C GLY A 128 -8.10 2.19 13.39
N VAL A 129 -7.21 2.70 12.55
CA VAL A 129 -5.79 2.92 12.88
C VAL A 129 -5.68 4.23 13.66
N SER A 130 -5.04 4.20 14.84
CA SER A 130 -4.76 5.39 15.65
C SER A 130 -3.32 5.39 16.15
N ALA A 131 -2.92 6.44 16.87
CA ALA A 131 -1.61 6.50 17.51
C ALA A 131 -1.48 5.47 18.66
N GLU A 132 -2.60 5.12 19.28
CA GLU A 132 -2.69 4.16 20.39
C GLU A 132 -2.81 2.72 19.90
N ASP A 133 -3.41 2.48 18.73
CA ASP A 133 -3.54 1.16 18.12
C ASP A 133 -3.34 1.21 16.60
N ALA A 134 -2.15 0.77 16.15
CA ALA A 134 -1.79 0.69 14.74
C ALA A 134 -2.17 -0.64 14.08
N SER A 135 -2.81 -1.58 14.80
CA SER A 135 -3.20 -2.90 14.28
C SER A 135 -4.52 -2.89 13.49
N GLY A 136 -5.16 -1.72 13.38
CA GLY A 136 -6.36 -1.50 12.59
C GLY A 136 -6.18 -1.72 11.09
N ASN A 137 -7.30 -1.78 10.37
CA ASN A 137 -7.38 -2.00 8.93
C ASN A 137 -8.21 -0.91 8.22
N TYR A 138 -8.45 0.21 8.89
CA TYR A 138 -9.21 1.34 8.37
C TYR A 138 -8.59 2.68 8.78
N MET A 139 -8.32 3.53 7.80
CA MET A 139 -7.76 4.87 7.98
C MET A 139 -8.84 5.94 7.83
N TYR A 140 -8.97 6.80 8.83
CA TYR A 140 -9.84 7.99 8.78
C TYR A 140 -9.01 9.17 8.26
N TYR A 141 -9.03 9.38 6.94
CA TYR A 141 -8.16 10.36 6.29
C TYR A 141 -8.55 11.84 6.58
N GLY A 142 -9.78 12.09 7.02
CA GLY A 142 -10.39 13.42 7.05
C GLY A 142 -10.60 13.98 5.64
N VAL A 143 -10.96 15.27 5.50
CA VAL A 143 -11.21 15.92 4.19
C VAL A 143 -9.88 16.20 3.46
N ARG A 144 -9.25 15.14 2.94
CA ARG A 144 -7.88 15.16 2.41
C ARG A 144 -7.70 14.20 1.22
N GLU A 145 -8.46 14.38 0.15
CA GLU A 145 -8.51 13.44 -0.99
C GLU A 145 -7.14 13.23 -1.65
N PHE A 146 -6.40 14.32 -1.87
CA PHE A 146 -5.07 14.22 -2.48
C PHE A 146 -4.09 13.49 -1.56
N GLY A 147 -4.06 13.88 -0.28
CA GLY A 147 -3.23 13.24 0.74
C GLY A 147 -3.56 11.76 0.91
N MET A 148 -4.84 11.41 1.03
CA MET A 148 -5.34 10.04 1.06
C MET A 148 -4.79 9.23 -0.13
N THR A 149 -4.99 9.73 -1.34
CA THR A 149 -4.62 9.01 -2.57
C THR A 149 -3.10 8.84 -2.68
N ALA A 150 -2.31 9.85 -2.29
CA ALA A 150 -0.85 9.75 -2.24
C ALA A 150 -0.36 8.78 -1.15
N ILE A 151 -1.00 8.78 0.03
CA ILE A 151 -0.71 7.82 1.10
C ILE A 151 -1.00 6.40 0.63
N MET A 152 -2.13 6.15 -0.03
CA MET A 152 -2.45 4.84 -0.58
C MET A 152 -1.40 4.36 -1.59
N ASN A 153 -0.86 5.25 -2.42
CA ASN A 153 0.28 4.93 -3.27
C ASN A 153 1.50 4.49 -2.45
N GLY A 154 1.84 5.24 -1.39
CA GLY A 154 2.91 4.87 -0.46
C GLY A 154 2.71 3.49 0.18
N VAL A 155 1.47 3.18 0.60
CA VAL A 155 1.12 1.86 1.17
C VAL A 155 1.37 0.74 0.15
N THR A 156 0.98 0.92 -1.11
CA THR A 156 1.27 -0.09 -2.15
C THR A 156 2.74 -0.19 -2.53
N LEU A 157 3.51 0.89 -2.36
CA LEU A 157 4.96 0.90 -2.60
C LEU A 157 5.71 0.17 -1.49
N HIS A 158 5.24 0.29 -0.25
CA HIS A 158 5.77 -0.45 0.90
C HIS A 158 5.54 -1.96 0.77
N GLY A 159 4.36 -2.37 0.28
CA GLY A 159 3.99 -3.78 0.18
C GLY A 159 3.34 -4.32 1.45
N GLY A 160 2.75 -5.51 1.36
CA GLY A 160 2.05 -6.16 2.48
C GLY A 160 0.59 -5.76 2.68
N LEU A 161 0.11 -4.72 1.99
CA LEU A 161 -1.24 -4.17 2.13
C LEU A 161 -1.87 -3.83 0.78
N LEU A 162 -3.20 -3.91 0.73
CA LEU A 162 -4.05 -3.58 -0.40
C LEU A 162 -4.99 -2.43 -0.01
N PRO A 163 -4.64 -1.18 -0.34
CA PRO A 163 -5.43 -0.03 0.08
C PRO A 163 -6.66 0.16 -0.79
N TYR A 164 -7.77 0.49 -0.13
CA TYR A 164 -8.94 1.08 -0.78
C TYR A 164 -9.34 2.38 -0.09
N GLY A 165 -9.80 3.36 -0.87
CA GLY A 165 -10.03 4.72 -0.40
C GLY A 165 -11.11 5.41 -1.20
N ALA A 166 -11.82 6.31 -0.54
CA ALA A 166 -13.09 6.79 -1.07
C ALA A 166 -13.35 8.27 -0.78
N THR A 167 -13.92 8.93 -1.77
CA THR A 167 -14.55 10.26 -1.70
C THR A 167 -15.66 10.32 -2.74
N PHE A 168 -16.43 11.39 -2.85
CA PHE A 168 -17.35 11.53 -3.99
C PHE A 168 -16.57 11.64 -5.30
N LEU A 169 -17.12 11.08 -6.39
CA LEU A 169 -16.51 11.14 -7.72
C LEU A 169 -16.01 12.54 -8.07
N MET A 170 -16.79 13.60 -7.86
CA MET A 170 -16.36 14.98 -8.16
C MET A 170 -15.04 15.38 -7.47
N PHE A 171 -14.80 14.90 -6.25
CA PHE A 171 -13.59 15.25 -5.49
C PHE A 171 -12.37 14.38 -5.86
N MET A 172 -12.51 13.42 -6.77
CA MET A 172 -11.33 12.82 -7.40
C MET A 172 -10.47 13.88 -8.09
N GLU A 173 -11.04 15.02 -8.49
CA GLU A 173 -10.29 16.13 -9.09
C GLU A 173 -9.24 16.70 -8.14
N TYR A 174 -9.53 16.75 -6.83
CA TYR A 174 -8.54 17.13 -5.81
C TYR A 174 -7.36 16.15 -5.78
N ALA A 175 -7.63 14.87 -6.03
CA ALA A 175 -6.65 13.79 -5.99
C ALA A 175 -6.04 13.41 -7.35
N ARG A 176 -6.43 14.09 -8.43
CA ARG A 176 -6.23 13.62 -9.80
C ARG A 176 -4.79 13.29 -10.15
N ASN A 177 -3.84 14.07 -9.65
CA ASN A 177 -2.43 13.81 -9.87
C ASN A 177 -1.93 12.55 -9.11
N ALA A 178 -2.37 12.32 -7.87
CA ALA A 178 -2.05 11.08 -7.16
C ALA A 178 -2.68 9.85 -7.84
N VAL A 179 -3.91 9.94 -8.36
CA VAL A 179 -4.53 8.86 -9.15
C VAL A 179 -3.69 8.57 -10.40
N ARG A 180 -3.22 9.61 -11.09
CA ARG A 180 -2.29 9.47 -12.23
C ARG A 180 -0.99 8.76 -11.81
N MET A 181 -0.46 9.07 -10.63
CA MET A 181 0.74 8.41 -10.10
C MET A 181 0.50 6.93 -9.79
N SER A 182 -0.69 6.56 -9.28
CA SER A 182 -1.07 5.15 -9.08
C SER A 182 -0.93 4.37 -10.39
N ALA A 183 -1.48 4.91 -11.49
CA ALA A 183 -1.42 4.31 -12.81
C ALA A 183 0.01 4.27 -13.37
N LEU A 184 0.76 5.38 -13.28
CA LEU A 184 2.12 5.48 -13.80
C LEU A 184 3.08 4.49 -13.11
N MET A 185 2.95 4.35 -11.79
CA MET A 185 3.75 3.42 -10.98
C MET A 185 3.24 1.97 -11.03
N LYS A 186 2.15 1.70 -11.77
CA LYS A 186 1.49 0.39 -11.89
C LYS A 186 1.10 -0.19 -10.52
N LYS A 187 0.52 0.64 -9.66
CA LYS A 187 0.17 0.25 -8.29
C LYS A 187 -1.27 -0.19 -8.17
N ARG A 188 -1.49 -1.26 -7.40
CA ARG A 188 -2.80 -1.84 -7.12
C ARG A 188 -3.49 -1.05 -6.01
N VAL A 189 -4.18 0.02 -6.41
CA VAL A 189 -4.91 0.92 -5.53
C VAL A 189 -6.39 0.91 -5.91
N ILE A 190 -7.29 0.69 -4.94
CA ILE A 190 -8.73 0.62 -5.21
C ILE A 190 -9.38 1.97 -4.86
N HIS A 191 -9.83 2.71 -5.87
CA HIS A 191 -10.54 3.98 -5.69
C HIS A 191 -12.06 3.75 -5.75
N VAL A 192 -12.77 4.08 -4.67
CA VAL A 192 -14.22 3.94 -4.56
C VAL A 192 -14.88 5.32 -4.64
N TYR A 193 -15.40 5.66 -5.81
CA TYR A 193 -15.98 6.97 -6.12
C TYR A 193 -17.48 6.93 -6.43
#